data_AF-H0TAE7-F1
#
_entry.id   AF-H0TAE7-F1
#
_cell.length_a   1.000
_cell.length_b   1.000
_cell.length_c   1.000
_cell.angle_alpha   90.00
_cell.angle_beta   90.00
_cell.angle_gamma   90.00
#
_symmetry.space_group_name_H-M   'P 1'
#
loop_
_entity.id
_entity.type
_entity.pdbx_description
1 polymer ?
#
loop_
_entity_poly.entity_id
_entity_poly.type
_entity_poly.pdbx_seq_one_letter_code
_entity_poly.pdbx_strand_id
1 'polypeptide(L)'
;MQESDKVANQSIRVNVDTLEHLMTMVSELVLTRNQLLEIARRNEDTEFKVPLQRLSNVTAELQEGVMKTRMQPIGNAWQKLPRIVRDLATELGKQIELEMHGADTELDRQVLDLIKDPLTHMVRNSADHGLETMAERAASGKAEQGTIRLSAYHEGGHIIICIADNGRGLNTERIKAKALANGLVTEAELEKMTEAQIHKFIFEPGFSTAAAVTSVSGRGVGMDVVRTNIDQIGGTIDIKSVAGEGTSVTIKIPLTLAIVSALIVEAGGDRFAIPQLSVVELVRARANSEHRIERIKDTAVLRLRNKLLPLMHLKKLLKIDDGSSTDPENGSSW
;
A
#
# COMPACT_ATOMS: atom_id res chain seq x y z
N MET A 1 -2.00 -36.24 37.39
CA MET A 1 -1.08 -35.38 36.61
C MET A 1 -0.46 -36.23 35.50
N GLN A 2 -1.26 -36.67 34.53
CA GLN A 2 -0.82 -37.52 33.41
C GLN A 2 -1.94 -37.61 32.35
N GLU A 3 -2.42 -36.48 31.86
CA GLU A 3 -3.37 -36.46 30.73
C GLU A 3 -3.30 -35.17 29.91
N SER A 4 -2.79 -34.07 30.50
CA SER A 4 -2.62 -32.79 29.79
C SER A 4 -1.38 -32.68 28.88
N ASP A 5 -0.45 -33.64 28.90
CA ASP A 5 0.79 -33.59 28.08
C ASP A 5 0.70 -34.32 26.73
N LYS A 6 -0.46 -34.91 26.38
CA LYS A 6 -0.64 -35.65 25.10
C LYS A 6 -1.27 -34.86 23.96
N VAL A 7 -1.66 -33.60 24.18
CA VAL A 7 -1.99 -32.68 23.06
C VAL A 7 -0.70 -32.01 22.57
N ALA A 8 0.34 -32.82 22.38
CA ALA A 8 1.57 -32.39 21.73
C ALA A 8 1.31 -32.31 20.23
N ASN A 9 1.21 -31.08 19.70
CA ASN A 9 1.34 -30.70 18.29
C ASN A 9 0.96 -31.79 17.26
N GLN A 10 -0.33 -32.09 17.14
CA GLN A 10 -0.82 -32.78 15.95
C GLN A 10 -0.82 -31.77 14.79
N SER A 11 0.28 -31.76 14.02
CA SER A 11 0.38 -30.96 12.80
C SER A 11 0.04 -31.80 11.58
N ILE A 12 -0.72 -31.21 10.66
CA ILE A 12 -1.07 -31.83 9.38
C ILE A 12 -0.35 -31.02 8.29
N ARG A 13 0.45 -31.70 7.47
CA ARG A 13 1.06 -31.09 6.29
C ARG A 13 0.06 -31.13 5.14
N VAL A 14 -0.37 -29.95 4.71
CA VAL A 14 -1.32 -29.77 3.60
C VAL A 14 -0.60 -29.19 2.39
N ASN A 15 -0.99 -29.59 1.18
CA ASN A 15 -0.46 -28.98 -0.05
C ASN A 15 -0.99 -27.53 -0.18
N VAL A 16 -0.15 -26.63 -0.66
CA VAL A 16 -0.51 -25.23 -0.93
C VAL A 16 -1.71 -25.15 -1.88
N ASP A 17 -1.73 -25.98 -2.92
CA ASP A 17 -2.84 -26.01 -3.90
C ASP A 17 -4.20 -26.30 -3.25
N THR A 18 -4.22 -27.08 -2.17
CA THR A 18 -5.45 -27.38 -1.42
C THR A 18 -5.96 -26.16 -0.67
N LEU A 19 -5.06 -25.39 -0.05
CA LEU A 19 -5.42 -24.14 0.62
C LEU A 19 -5.88 -23.07 -0.38
N GLU A 20 -5.23 -23.01 -1.55
CA GLU A 20 -5.66 -22.13 -2.64
C GLU A 20 -7.06 -22.49 -3.16
N HIS A 21 -7.35 -23.78 -3.35
CA HIS A 21 -8.67 -24.22 -3.76
C HIS A 21 -9.76 -23.88 -2.72
N LEU A 22 -9.47 -24.08 -1.42
CA LEU A 22 -10.37 -23.67 -0.33
C LEU A 22 -10.65 -22.17 -0.37
N MET A 23 -9.63 -21.34 -0.62
CA MET A 23 -9.79 -19.89 -0.75
C MET A 23 -10.67 -19.49 -1.94
N THR A 24 -10.51 -20.15 -3.08
CA THR A 24 -11.37 -19.91 -4.25
C THR A 24 -12.83 -20.23 -3.92
N MET A 25 -13.11 -21.38 -3.29
CA MET A 25 -14.46 -21.75 -2.90
C MET A 25 -15.07 -20.78 -1.88
N VAL A 26 -14.30 -20.36 -0.88
CA VAL A 26 -14.74 -19.34 0.09
C VAL A 26 -15.04 -18.02 -0.60
N SER A 27 -14.21 -17.62 -1.57
CA SER A 27 -14.41 -16.38 -2.34
C SER A 27 -15.69 -16.45 -3.17
N GLU A 28 -15.94 -17.55 -3.86
CA GLU A 28 -17.20 -17.80 -4.59
C GLU A 28 -18.41 -17.81 -3.64
N LEU A 29 -18.28 -18.37 -2.44
CA LEU A 29 -19.32 -18.34 -1.42
C LEU A 29 -19.63 -16.92 -0.96
N VAL A 30 -18.60 -16.09 -0.73
CA VAL A 30 -18.77 -14.67 -0.40
C VAL A 30 -19.47 -13.90 -1.52
N LEU A 31 -19.10 -14.16 -2.78
CA LEU A 31 -19.76 -13.55 -3.95
C LEU A 31 -21.23 -13.96 -4.04
N THR A 32 -21.52 -15.26 -3.92
CA THR A 32 -22.89 -15.79 -3.95
C THR A 32 -23.73 -15.22 -2.81
N ARG A 33 -23.17 -15.13 -1.60
CA ARG A 33 -23.81 -14.48 -0.46
C ARG A 33 -24.16 -13.01 -0.76
N ASN A 34 -23.23 -12.25 -1.34
CA ASN A 34 -23.47 -10.84 -1.65
C ASN A 34 -24.58 -10.67 -2.69
N GLN A 35 -24.63 -11.53 -3.71
CA GLN A 35 -25.72 -11.55 -4.69
C GLN A 35 -27.08 -11.82 -4.04
N LEU A 36 -27.16 -12.81 -3.13
CA LEU A 36 -28.39 -13.12 -2.40
C LEU A 36 -28.85 -11.96 -1.50
N LEU A 37 -27.92 -11.30 -0.81
CA LEU A 37 -28.23 -10.11 -0.01
C LEU A 37 -28.75 -8.95 -0.88
N GLU A 38 -28.20 -8.78 -2.08
CA GLU A 38 -28.68 -7.77 -3.02
C GLU A 38 -30.09 -8.08 -3.53
N ILE A 39 -30.38 -9.32 -3.90
CA ILE A 39 -31.73 -9.76 -4.33
C ILE A 39 -32.75 -9.54 -3.21
N ALA A 40 -32.43 -9.96 -1.98
CA ALA A 40 -33.32 -9.78 -0.84
C ALA A 40 -33.57 -8.29 -0.53
N ARG A 41 -32.55 -7.44 -0.67
CA ARG A 41 -32.71 -5.98 -0.52
C ARG A 41 -33.62 -5.36 -1.58
N ARG A 42 -33.50 -5.80 -2.84
CA ARG A 42 -34.31 -5.27 -3.96
C ARG A 42 -35.78 -5.67 -3.85
N ASN A 43 -36.06 -6.86 -3.32
CA ASN A 43 -37.41 -7.40 -3.18
C ASN A 43 -38.08 -7.05 -1.83
N GLU A 44 -37.42 -6.24 -0.98
CA GLU A 44 -37.87 -5.93 0.40
C GLU A 44 -38.20 -7.17 1.25
N ASP A 45 -37.57 -8.30 0.92
CA ASP A 45 -37.99 -9.60 1.39
C ASP A 45 -37.55 -9.83 2.84
N THR A 46 -38.50 -9.71 3.76
CA THR A 46 -38.23 -9.67 5.20
C THR A 46 -38.02 -11.07 5.77
N GLU A 47 -38.57 -12.10 5.12
CA GLU A 47 -38.49 -13.50 5.57
C GLU A 47 -37.07 -14.05 5.44
N PHE A 48 -36.36 -13.74 4.35
CA PHE A 48 -34.99 -14.19 4.12
C PHE A 48 -33.93 -13.36 4.85
N LYS A 49 -34.30 -12.21 5.45
CA LYS A 49 -33.35 -11.32 6.11
C LYS A 49 -32.58 -12.01 7.25
N VAL A 50 -33.28 -12.75 8.11
CA VAL A 50 -32.65 -13.45 9.26
C VAL A 50 -31.79 -14.64 8.81
N PRO A 51 -32.25 -15.55 7.95
CA PRO A 51 -31.42 -16.62 7.39
C PRO A 51 -30.18 -16.11 6.63
N LEU A 52 -30.32 -15.05 5.82
CA LEU A 52 -29.20 -14.48 5.07
C LEU A 52 -28.16 -13.80 5.97
N GLN A 53 -28.60 -13.17 7.07
CA GLN A 53 -27.66 -12.64 8.06
C GLN A 53 -26.86 -13.76 8.74
N ARG A 54 -27.51 -14.89 9.06
CA ARG A 54 -26.81 -16.07 9.61
C ARG A 54 -25.81 -16.64 8.61
N LEU A 55 -26.21 -16.79 7.34
CA LEU A 55 -25.30 -17.22 6.27
C LEU A 55 -24.11 -16.26 6.19
N SER A 56 -24.34 -14.95 6.28
CA SER A 56 -23.26 -13.95 6.25
C SER A 56 -22.26 -14.11 7.38
N ASN A 57 -22.72 -14.37 8.59
CA ASN A 57 -21.85 -14.57 9.73
C ASN A 57 -21.02 -15.85 9.57
N VAL A 58 -21.67 -16.97 9.21
CA VAL A 58 -20.97 -18.27 9.00
C VAL A 58 -19.95 -18.18 7.87
N THR A 59 -20.29 -17.51 6.77
CA THR A 59 -19.34 -17.28 5.67
C THR A 59 -18.15 -16.42 6.11
N ALA A 60 -18.37 -15.40 6.94
CA ALA A 60 -17.29 -14.57 7.47
C ALA A 60 -16.37 -15.34 8.42
N GLU A 61 -16.94 -16.15 9.33
CA GLU A 61 -16.18 -17.04 10.22
C GLU A 61 -15.37 -18.08 9.44
N LEU A 62 -15.98 -18.69 8.41
CA LEU A 62 -15.28 -19.64 7.53
C LEU A 62 -14.12 -18.95 6.78
N GLN A 63 -14.35 -17.74 6.27
CA GLN A 63 -13.32 -16.96 5.59
C GLN A 63 -12.16 -16.64 6.52
N GLU A 64 -12.43 -16.19 7.74
CA GLU A 64 -11.39 -15.93 8.75
C GLU A 64 -10.62 -17.21 9.10
N GLY A 65 -11.33 -18.33 9.30
CA GLY A 65 -10.75 -19.63 9.60
C GLY A 65 -9.77 -20.10 8.52
N VAL A 66 -10.17 -20.04 7.24
CA VAL A 66 -9.30 -20.43 6.12
C VAL A 66 -8.11 -19.46 5.99
N MET A 67 -8.31 -18.16 6.17
CA MET A 67 -7.22 -17.19 6.13
C MET A 67 -6.15 -17.49 7.20
N LYS A 68 -6.55 -17.83 8.43
CA LYS A 68 -5.61 -18.22 9.51
C LYS A 68 -4.73 -19.40 9.13
N THR A 69 -5.24 -20.38 8.37
CA THR A 69 -4.43 -21.55 7.95
C THR A 69 -3.30 -21.21 6.98
N ARG A 70 -3.36 -20.04 6.34
CA ARG A 70 -2.37 -19.56 5.37
C ARG A 70 -1.36 -18.59 5.98
N MET A 71 -1.60 -18.13 7.20
CA MET A 71 -0.72 -17.21 7.89
C MET A 71 0.64 -17.84 8.16
N GLN A 72 1.69 -17.04 8.01
CA GLN A 72 3.05 -17.41 8.30
C GLN A 72 3.73 -16.28 9.07
N PRO A 73 4.68 -16.60 9.97
CA PRO A 73 5.42 -15.57 10.67
C PRO A 73 6.22 -14.72 9.67
N ILE A 74 6.11 -13.39 9.77
CA ILE A 74 6.89 -12.44 8.95
C ILE A 74 8.39 -12.65 9.09
N GLY A 75 8.81 -13.30 10.19
CA GLY A 75 10.10 -13.93 10.40
C GLY A 75 10.72 -14.55 9.15
N ASN A 76 9.91 -15.21 8.33
CA ASN A 76 10.35 -15.89 7.11
C ASN A 76 10.79 -14.93 6.00
N ALA A 77 10.22 -13.71 5.94
CA ALA A 77 10.62 -12.70 4.94
C ALA A 77 12.00 -12.12 5.23
N TRP A 78 12.36 -11.96 6.51
CA TRP A 78 13.59 -11.27 6.88
C TRP A 78 14.78 -12.18 7.24
N GLN A 79 14.66 -13.52 7.12
CA GLN A 79 15.73 -14.48 7.48
C GLN A 79 17.08 -14.20 6.80
N LYS A 80 17.07 -13.63 5.59
CA LYS A 80 18.28 -13.32 4.83
C LYS A 80 18.90 -11.97 5.22
N LEU A 81 18.16 -11.08 5.88
CA LEU A 81 18.61 -9.71 6.17
C LEU A 81 19.87 -9.66 7.05
N PRO A 82 20.04 -10.48 8.11
CA PRO A 82 21.26 -10.45 8.92
C PRO A 82 22.53 -10.70 8.09
N ARG A 83 22.46 -11.60 7.11
CA ARG A 83 23.59 -11.88 6.21
C ARG A 83 23.82 -10.69 5.26
N ILE A 84 22.76 -10.17 4.65
CA ILE A 84 22.86 -9.03 3.73
C ILE A 84 23.44 -7.79 4.43
N VAL A 85 23.00 -7.49 5.65
CA VAL A 85 23.52 -6.37 6.45
C VAL A 85 24.99 -6.57 6.80
N ARG A 86 25.41 -7.79 7.16
CA ARG A 86 26.82 -8.09 7.43
C ARG A 86 27.72 -7.92 6.20
N ASP A 87 27.25 -8.38 5.05
CA ASP A 87 27.96 -8.25 3.78
C ASP A 87 28.10 -6.75 3.40
N LEU A 88 27.02 -5.98 3.51
CA LEU A 88 27.02 -4.53 3.27
C LEU A 88 27.87 -3.74 4.27
N ALA A 89 27.84 -4.11 5.54
CA ALA A 89 28.68 -3.48 6.58
C ALA A 89 30.17 -3.60 6.23
N THR A 90 30.57 -4.77 5.73
CA THR A 90 31.94 -5.03 5.28
C THR A 90 32.27 -4.26 4.00
N GLU A 91 31.39 -4.31 2.99
CA GLU A 91 31.57 -3.63 1.70
C GLU A 91 31.69 -2.10 1.86
N LEU A 92 30.87 -1.51 2.74
CA LEU A 92 30.79 -0.07 2.95
C LEU A 92 31.74 0.44 4.05
N GLY A 93 32.42 -0.46 4.76
CA GLY A 93 33.29 -0.09 5.89
C GLY A 93 32.53 0.57 7.04
N LYS A 94 31.31 0.11 7.35
CA LYS A 94 30.45 0.62 8.42
C LYS A 94 30.23 -0.43 9.50
N GLN A 95 30.06 -0.02 10.75
CA GLN A 95 29.57 -0.91 11.81
C GLN A 95 28.05 -0.80 11.91
N ILE A 96 27.35 -1.91 11.68
CA ILE A 96 25.88 -1.94 11.61
C ILE A 96 25.34 -3.04 12.52
N GLU A 97 24.42 -2.67 13.41
CA GLU A 97 23.57 -3.57 14.18
C GLU A 97 22.19 -3.70 13.52
N LEU A 98 21.69 -4.93 13.40
CA LEU A 98 20.34 -5.21 12.92
C LEU A 98 19.49 -5.74 14.09
N GLU A 99 18.51 -4.95 14.52
CA GLU A 99 17.52 -5.34 15.51
C GLU A 99 16.24 -5.81 14.80
N MET A 100 15.68 -6.94 15.22
CA MET A 100 14.45 -7.49 14.65
C MET A 100 13.45 -7.82 15.76
N HIS A 101 12.27 -7.19 15.73
CA HIS A 101 11.23 -7.33 16.75
C HIS A 101 9.89 -7.76 16.14
N GLY A 102 9.19 -8.71 16.75
CA GLY A 102 7.89 -9.17 16.27
C GLY A 102 7.98 -10.13 15.08
N ALA A 103 9.02 -10.98 15.04
CA ALA A 103 9.22 -11.99 14.00
C ALA A 103 8.08 -13.01 13.89
N ASP A 104 7.37 -13.18 14.99
CA ASP A 104 6.20 -14.03 15.18
C ASP A 104 4.91 -13.42 14.64
N THR A 105 4.90 -12.13 14.28
CA THR A 105 3.74 -11.47 13.67
C THR A 105 3.31 -12.22 12.41
N GLU A 106 2.06 -12.66 12.40
CA GLU A 106 1.50 -13.50 11.35
C GLU A 106 1.06 -12.66 10.15
N LEU A 107 1.46 -13.09 8.95
CA LEU A 107 1.15 -12.44 7.68
C LEU A 107 0.78 -13.49 6.64
N ASP A 108 -0.12 -13.12 5.72
CA ASP A 108 -0.49 -13.95 4.60
C ASP A 108 0.71 -14.38 3.75
N ARG A 109 0.77 -15.66 3.34
CA ARG A 109 1.87 -16.21 2.52
C ARG A 109 2.16 -15.40 1.24
N GLN A 110 1.16 -15.03 0.44
CA GLN A 110 1.42 -14.29 -0.80
C GLN A 110 1.95 -12.89 -0.49
N VAL A 111 1.46 -12.25 0.57
CA VAL A 111 2.00 -10.96 1.00
C VAL A 111 3.43 -11.10 1.51
N LEU A 112 3.71 -12.17 2.25
CA LEU A 112 5.05 -12.50 2.71
C LEU A 112 6.03 -12.68 1.54
N ASP A 113 5.57 -13.22 0.41
CA ASP A 113 6.38 -13.33 -0.81
C ASP A 113 6.59 -11.98 -1.49
N LEU A 114 5.54 -11.14 -1.58
CA LEU A 114 5.60 -9.81 -2.20
C LEU A 114 6.39 -8.78 -1.38
N ILE A 115 6.48 -8.94 -0.06
CA ILE A 115 7.15 -7.98 0.84
C ILE A 115 8.67 -8.22 0.98
N LYS A 116 9.17 -9.42 0.63
CA LYS A 116 10.60 -9.78 0.76
C LYS A 116 11.54 -8.81 0.07
N ASP A 117 11.24 -8.49 -1.19
CA ASP A 117 12.06 -7.61 -2.01
C ASP A 117 12.00 -6.15 -1.51
N PRO A 118 10.81 -5.56 -1.23
CA PRO A 118 10.67 -4.29 -0.54
C PRO A 118 11.49 -4.16 0.76
N LEU A 119 11.41 -5.14 1.66
CA LEU A 119 12.16 -5.13 2.92
C LEU A 119 13.67 -5.15 2.68
N THR A 120 14.12 -6.00 1.77
CA THR A 120 15.54 -6.09 1.41
C THR A 120 16.04 -4.75 0.86
N HIS A 121 15.24 -4.08 0.03
CA HIS A 121 15.60 -2.80 -0.55
C HIS A 121 15.68 -1.69 0.51
N MET A 122 14.69 -1.56 1.38
CA MET A 122 14.70 -0.53 2.43
C MET A 122 15.86 -0.71 3.42
N VAL A 123 16.13 -1.96 3.84
CA VAL A 123 17.28 -2.24 4.73
C VAL A 123 18.61 -1.91 4.04
N ARG A 124 18.72 -2.19 2.73
CA ARG A 124 19.90 -1.78 1.95
C ARG A 124 20.03 -0.26 1.89
N ASN A 125 18.95 0.47 1.66
CA ASN A 125 18.97 1.93 1.63
C ASN A 125 19.39 2.53 2.98
N SER A 126 18.89 1.98 4.09
CA SER A 126 19.34 2.36 5.43
C SER A 126 20.84 2.08 5.62
N ALA A 127 21.36 0.95 5.14
CA ALA A 127 22.79 0.63 5.26
C ALA A 127 23.69 1.50 4.35
N ASP A 128 23.31 1.71 3.09
CA ASP A 128 24.10 2.42 2.07
C ASP A 128 24.01 3.95 2.25
N HIS A 129 22.79 4.48 2.28
CA HIS A 129 22.54 5.92 2.26
C HIS A 129 22.13 6.50 3.62
N GLY A 130 21.41 5.74 4.43
CA GLY A 130 20.93 6.18 5.74
C GLY A 130 22.07 6.36 6.74
N LEU A 131 22.79 5.28 7.04
CA LEU A 131 23.88 5.28 8.02
C LEU A 131 25.13 5.98 7.48
N GLU A 132 25.77 6.77 8.34
CA GLU A 132 27.05 7.40 8.04
C GLU A 132 28.23 6.47 8.30
N THR A 133 29.39 6.81 7.75
CA THR A 133 30.66 6.13 8.08
C THR A 133 31.04 6.39 9.53
N MET A 134 31.89 5.54 10.12
CA MET A 134 32.35 5.70 11.51
C MET A 134 32.93 7.09 11.78
N ALA A 135 33.72 7.63 10.85
CA ALA A 135 34.30 8.97 10.96
C ALA A 135 33.25 10.09 10.94
N GLU A 136 32.25 10.01 10.03
CA GLU A 136 31.14 10.97 9.98
C GLU A 136 30.26 10.90 11.24
N ARG A 137 30.04 9.70 11.80
CA ARG A 137 29.29 9.49 13.03
C ARG A 137 30.00 10.12 14.23
N ALA A 138 31.31 9.88 14.37
CA ALA A 138 32.13 10.49 15.41
C ALA A 138 32.14 12.02 15.31
N ALA A 139 32.28 12.58 14.11
CA ALA A 139 32.22 14.03 13.86
C ALA A 139 30.86 14.64 14.25
N SER A 140 29.78 13.84 14.18
CA SER A 140 28.42 14.24 14.54
C SER A 140 28.04 13.88 15.99
N GLY A 141 28.99 13.39 16.80
CA GLY A 141 28.74 13.01 18.20
C GLY A 141 27.89 11.74 18.39
N LYS A 142 27.74 10.91 17.35
CA LYS A 142 26.98 9.65 17.39
C LYS A 142 27.86 8.46 17.77
N ALA A 143 27.24 7.40 18.29
CA ALA A 143 27.91 6.12 18.50
C ALA A 143 28.48 5.56 17.19
N GLU A 144 29.66 4.94 17.23
CA GLU A 144 30.31 4.38 16.03
C GLU A 144 29.44 3.32 15.34
N GLN A 145 28.72 2.52 16.12
CA GLN A 145 27.76 1.54 15.63
C GLN A 145 26.46 2.23 15.19
N GLY A 146 26.08 2.04 13.92
CA GLY A 146 24.77 2.38 13.41
C GLY A 146 23.76 1.25 13.69
N THR A 147 22.50 1.59 13.88
CA THR A 147 21.44 0.62 14.17
C THR A 147 20.37 0.72 13.10
N ILE A 148 20.00 -0.44 12.53
CA ILE A 148 18.81 -0.61 11.69
C ILE A 148 17.85 -1.48 12.48
N ARG A 149 16.66 -0.95 12.77
CA ARG A 149 15.59 -1.64 13.48
C ARG A 149 14.48 -2.03 12.52
N LEU A 150 14.14 -3.31 12.55
CA LEU A 150 12.98 -3.86 11.86
C LEU A 150 11.97 -4.32 12.90
N SER A 151 10.73 -3.86 12.79
CA SER A 151 9.66 -4.20 13.73
C SER A 151 8.37 -4.54 12.99
N ALA A 152 7.62 -5.50 13.49
CA ALA A 152 6.30 -5.84 13.01
C ALA A 152 5.34 -6.06 14.19
N TYR A 153 4.10 -5.58 14.05
CA TYR A 153 3.05 -5.78 15.06
C TYR A 153 1.65 -5.58 14.46
N HIS A 154 0.62 -6.09 15.14
CA HIS A 154 -0.78 -5.85 14.78
C HIS A 154 -1.29 -4.56 15.42
N GLU A 155 -1.94 -3.69 14.65
CA GLU A 155 -2.60 -2.47 15.14
C GLU A 155 -3.87 -2.19 14.33
N GLY A 156 -5.02 -2.11 15.02
CA GLY A 156 -6.28 -1.66 14.42
C GLY A 156 -6.70 -2.41 13.15
N GLY A 157 -6.59 -3.74 13.14
CA GLY A 157 -6.91 -4.58 11.98
C GLY A 157 -5.90 -4.53 10.84
N HIS A 158 -4.72 -3.95 11.09
CA HIS A 158 -3.61 -3.91 10.15
C HIS A 158 -2.37 -4.56 10.76
N ILE A 159 -1.45 -4.97 9.91
CA ILE A 159 -0.08 -5.29 10.25
C ILE A 159 0.75 -4.06 9.94
N ILE A 160 1.44 -3.56 10.95
CA ILE A 160 2.38 -2.46 10.85
C ILE A 160 3.78 -3.05 10.79
N ILE A 161 4.51 -2.69 9.74
CA ILE A 161 5.92 -3.05 9.57
C ILE A 161 6.70 -1.74 9.53
N CYS A 162 7.67 -1.58 10.44
CA CYS A 162 8.50 -0.38 10.53
C CYS A 162 9.98 -0.73 10.37
N ILE A 163 10.63 -0.02 9.43
CA ILE A 163 12.07 -0.04 9.19
C ILE A 163 12.58 1.32 9.69
N ALA A 164 13.46 1.34 10.67
CA ALA A 164 14.05 2.58 11.18
C ALA A 164 15.57 2.48 11.25
N ASP A 165 16.26 3.59 11.01
CA ASP A 165 17.70 3.73 11.22
C ASP A 165 18.01 4.97 12.06
N ASN A 166 19.18 4.97 12.72
CA ASN A 166 19.72 6.12 13.46
C ASN A 166 20.77 6.90 12.64
N GLY A 167 20.57 6.96 11.33
CA GLY A 167 21.49 7.54 10.36
C GLY A 167 21.37 9.06 10.23
N ARG A 168 21.80 9.60 9.09
CA ARG A 168 21.82 11.05 8.82
C ARG A 168 20.44 11.65 8.52
N GLY A 169 19.44 10.81 8.34
CA GLY A 169 18.14 11.22 7.80
C GLY A 169 18.19 11.54 6.32
N LEU A 170 17.05 11.95 5.76
CA LEU A 170 16.92 12.36 4.37
C LEU A 170 17.49 13.76 4.14
N ASN A 171 18.20 13.94 3.04
CA ASN A 171 18.67 15.25 2.63
C ASN A 171 17.55 16.02 1.92
N THR A 172 16.78 16.79 2.68
CA THR A 172 15.64 17.57 2.18
C THR A 172 16.04 18.50 1.02
N GLU A 173 17.20 19.15 1.10
CA GLU A 173 17.66 20.08 0.04
C GLU A 173 17.96 19.36 -1.28
N ARG A 174 18.57 18.16 -1.23
CA ARG A 174 18.76 17.33 -2.42
C ARG A 174 17.45 16.87 -3.03
N ILE A 175 16.47 16.51 -2.19
CA ILE A 175 15.13 16.11 -2.65
C ILE A 175 14.43 17.30 -3.32
N LYS A 176 14.49 18.50 -2.73
CA LYS A 176 13.95 19.74 -3.31
C LYS A 176 14.56 20.03 -4.69
N ALA A 177 15.88 20.06 -4.78
CA ALA A 177 16.58 20.34 -6.03
C ALA A 177 16.23 19.32 -7.12
N LYS A 178 16.10 18.04 -6.77
CA LYS A 178 15.73 16.98 -7.71
C LYS A 178 14.27 17.07 -8.15
N ALA A 179 13.36 17.42 -7.24
CA ALA A 179 11.94 17.62 -7.56
C ALA A 179 11.73 18.78 -8.54
N LEU A 180 12.46 19.88 -8.37
CA LEU A 180 12.47 21.02 -9.30
C LEU A 180 13.04 20.62 -10.66
N ALA A 181 14.19 19.93 -10.68
CA ALA A 181 14.84 19.50 -11.93
C ALA A 181 13.99 18.52 -12.75
N ASN A 182 13.20 17.67 -12.07
CA ASN A 182 12.28 16.73 -12.70
C ASN A 182 10.92 17.36 -13.06
N GLY A 183 10.69 18.64 -12.74
CA GLY A 183 9.44 19.34 -13.04
C GLY A 183 8.23 18.85 -12.25
N LEU A 184 8.43 18.19 -11.11
CA LEU A 184 7.36 17.65 -10.27
C LEU A 184 6.62 18.72 -9.47
N VAL A 185 7.28 19.86 -9.24
CA VAL A 185 6.80 20.96 -8.41
C VAL A 185 7.46 22.26 -8.86
N THR A 186 6.77 23.38 -8.68
CA THR A 186 7.35 24.72 -8.89
C THR A 186 8.01 25.26 -7.62
N GLU A 187 8.92 26.22 -7.76
CA GLU A 187 9.59 26.86 -6.61
C GLU A 187 8.58 27.49 -5.63
N ALA A 188 7.55 28.14 -6.15
CA ALA A 188 6.48 28.75 -5.35
C ALA A 188 5.57 27.74 -4.63
N GLU A 189 5.44 26.52 -5.15
CA GLU A 189 4.74 25.43 -4.46
C GLU A 189 5.63 24.81 -3.39
N LEU A 190 6.91 24.61 -3.69
CA LEU A 190 7.90 24.01 -2.81
C LEU A 190 8.11 24.83 -1.52
N GLU A 191 8.10 26.17 -1.60
CA GLU A 191 8.16 27.06 -0.43
C GLU A 191 6.98 26.88 0.55
N LYS A 192 5.84 26.38 0.06
CA LYS A 192 4.62 26.16 0.86
C LYS A 192 4.54 24.73 1.42
N MET A 193 5.45 23.84 1.00
CA MET A 193 5.44 22.45 1.42
C MET A 193 6.17 22.27 2.75
N THR A 194 5.59 21.42 3.60
CA THR A 194 6.26 20.90 4.78
C THR A 194 7.33 19.87 4.39
N GLU A 195 8.34 19.66 5.23
CA GLU A 195 9.38 18.65 4.98
C GLU A 195 8.78 17.25 4.74
N ALA A 196 7.75 16.88 5.49
CA ALA A 196 7.06 15.62 5.31
C ALA A 196 6.42 15.47 3.92
N GLN A 197 5.91 16.56 3.33
CA GLN A 197 5.39 16.54 1.96
C GLN A 197 6.54 16.44 0.95
N ILE A 198 7.67 17.09 1.20
CA ILE A 198 8.86 17.02 0.34
C ILE A 198 9.44 15.60 0.34
N HIS A 199 9.55 14.96 1.51
CA HIS A 199 10.07 13.59 1.63
C HIS A 199 9.23 12.57 0.85
N LYS A 200 7.95 12.84 0.58
CA LYS A 200 7.10 11.95 -0.24
C LYS A 200 7.54 11.86 -1.69
N PHE A 201 8.29 12.84 -2.22
CA PHE A 201 8.79 12.79 -3.59
C PHE A 201 9.71 11.60 -3.86
N ILE A 202 10.33 11.02 -2.83
CA ILE A 202 11.18 9.82 -3.01
C ILE A 202 10.44 8.63 -3.60
N PHE A 203 9.10 8.61 -3.49
CA PHE A 203 8.27 7.54 -4.03
C PHE A 203 7.75 7.84 -5.45
N GLU A 204 8.07 9.01 -6.02
CA GLU A 204 7.68 9.33 -7.38
C GLU A 204 8.48 8.48 -8.39
N PRO A 205 7.86 8.06 -9.50
CA PRO A 205 8.51 7.24 -10.51
C PRO A 205 9.83 7.86 -11.01
N GLY A 206 10.90 7.06 -11.03
CA GLY A 206 12.22 7.53 -11.46
C GLY A 206 12.87 8.57 -10.53
N PHE A 207 12.32 8.80 -9.33
CA PHE A 207 12.94 9.67 -8.34
C PHE A 207 14.07 8.94 -7.62
N SER A 208 15.31 9.28 -7.95
CA SER A 208 16.50 8.87 -7.21
C SER A 208 17.41 10.05 -6.98
N THR A 209 17.92 10.17 -5.75
CA THR A 209 18.93 11.16 -5.38
C THR A 209 20.36 10.72 -5.70
N ALA A 210 20.54 9.50 -6.25
CA ALA A 210 21.86 9.00 -6.62
C ALA A 210 22.41 9.77 -7.83
N ALA A 211 23.66 10.23 -7.73
CA ALA A 211 24.35 10.95 -8.80
C ALA A 211 24.81 10.03 -9.96
N ALA A 212 24.92 8.72 -9.72
CA ALA A 212 25.30 7.71 -10.70
C ALA A 212 24.45 6.45 -10.51
N VAL A 213 24.13 5.77 -11.61
CA VAL A 213 23.50 4.43 -11.59
C VAL A 213 24.57 3.44 -11.12
N THR A 214 24.55 3.03 -9.86
CA THR A 214 25.47 2.00 -9.36
C THR A 214 25.07 0.62 -9.88
N SER A 215 26.06 -0.21 -10.20
CA SER A 215 25.90 -1.59 -10.71
C SER A 215 25.10 -2.50 -9.77
N VAL A 216 24.99 -2.12 -8.50
CA VAL A 216 24.24 -2.82 -7.45
C VAL A 216 22.71 -2.58 -7.56
N SER A 217 22.28 -1.58 -8.34
CA SER A 217 20.88 -1.22 -8.59
C SER A 217 20.30 -1.81 -9.89
N GLY A 218 21.04 -2.70 -10.57
CA GLY A 218 20.77 -3.27 -11.90
C GLY A 218 19.53 -4.18 -12.04
N ARG A 219 18.61 -4.19 -11.07
CA ARG A 219 17.27 -4.80 -11.22
C ARG A 219 16.12 -3.78 -11.22
N GLY A 220 16.43 -2.48 -11.22
CA GLY A 220 15.40 -1.44 -11.36
C GLY A 220 14.46 -1.34 -10.17
N VAL A 221 14.93 -1.59 -8.94
CA VAL A 221 14.12 -1.41 -7.73
C VAL A 221 14.42 -0.04 -7.15
N GLY A 222 13.59 0.94 -7.46
CA GLY A 222 13.55 2.22 -6.75
C GLY A 222 12.48 2.19 -5.65
N MET A 223 12.38 3.29 -4.90
CA MET A 223 11.32 3.45 -3.89
C MET A 223 9.92 3.54 -4.52
N ASP A 224 9.84 3.85 -5.81
CA ASP A 224 8.62 3.76 -6.64
C ASP A 224 8.15 2.31 -6.84
N VAL A 225 9.08 1.39 -7.10
CA VAL A 225 8.78 -0.06 -7.18
C VAL A 225 8.39 -0.61 -5.82
N VAL A 226 9.06 -0.18 -4.75
CA VAL A 226 8.65 -0.50 -3.38
C VAL A 226 7.21 -0.08 -3.14
N ARG A 227 6.86 1.19 -3.40
CA ARG A 227 5.49 1.68 -3.26
C ARG A 227 4.50 0.86 -4.08
N THR A 228 4.80 0.61 -5.35
CA THR A 228 3.93 -0.16 -6.25
C THR A 228 3.66 -1.56 -5.69
N ASN A 229 4.67 -2.24 -5.16
CA ASN A 229 4.49 -3.57 -4.54
C ASN A 229 3.64 -3.50 -3.26
N ILE A 230 3.77 -2.43 -2.46
CA ILE A 230 2.92 -2.21 -1.28
C ILE A 230 1.46 -1.91 -1.69
N ASP A 231 1.25 -1.11 -2.74
CA ASP A 231 -0.09 -0.78 -3.23
C ASP A 231 -0.79 -2.04 -3.80
N GLN A 232 -0.06 -2.94 -4.46
CA GLN A 232 -0.59 -4.20 -4.98
C GLN A 232 -1.17 -5.13 -3.90
N ILE A 233 -0.64 -5.07 -2.67
CA ILE A 233 -1.15 -5.83 -1.52
C ILE A 233 -2.20 -5.06 -0.72
N GLY A 234 -2.70 -3.92 -1.25
CA GLY A 234 -3.65 -3.05 -0.56
C GLY A 234 -3.05 -2.34 0.65
N GLY A 235 -1.72 -2.29 0.75
CA GLY A 235 -1.02 -1.61 1.82
C GLY A 235 -0.84 -0.12 1.56
N THR A 236 -0.29 0.58 2.55
CA THR A 236 0.17 1.96 2.42
C THR A 236 1.58 2.08 2.98
N ILE A 237 2.35 3.03 2.46
CA ILE A 237 3.71 3.33 2.89
C ILE A 237 3.83 4.80 3.26
N ASP A 238 4.42 5.07 4.43
CA ASP A 238 4.70 6.41 4.93
C ASP A 238 6.18 6.49 5.36
N ILE A 239 6.71 7.71 5.36
CA ILE A 239 8.09 7.97 5.77
C ILE A 239 8.17 9.18 6.68
N LYS A 240 8.99 9.07 7.71
CA LYS A 240 9.35 10.15 8.61
C LYS A 240 10.87 10.18 8.72
N SER A 241 11.46 11.34 8.55
CA SER A 241 12.90 11.50 8.68
C SER A 241 13.22 12.81 9.36
N VAL A 242 14.21 12.76 10.25
CA VAL A 242 14.73 13.93 10.95
C VAL A 242 16.23 13.99 10.68
N ALA A 243 16.69 15.13 10.16
CA ALA A 243 18.09 15.33 9.80
C ALA A 243 18.98 15.13 11.03
N GLY A 244 19.98 14.28 10.90
CA GLY A 244 20.89 13.93 12.00
C GLY A 244 20.32 12.95 13.02
N GLU A 245 19.04 12.56 12.97
CA GLU A 245 18.49 11.54 13.89
C GLU A 245 18.18 10.21 13.19
N GLY A 246 17.82 10.27 11.90
CA GLY A 246 17.64 9.07 11.08
C GLY A 246 16.34 9.08 10.28
N THR A 247 15.95 7.91 9.80
CA THR A 247 14.77 7.72 8.96
C THR A 247 13.95 6.54 9.45
N SER A 248 12.62 6.67 9.38
CA SER A 248 11.67 5.60 9.66
C SER A 248 10.67 5.49 8.51
N VAL A 249 10.58 4.30 7.94
CA VAL A 249 9.59 3.92 6.93
C VAL A 249 8.58 2.98 7.56
N THR A 250 7.31 3.34 7.47
CA THR A 250 6.19 2.55 8.01
C THR A 250 5.33 2.03 6.88
N ILE A 251 5.13 0.71 6.85
CA ILE A 251 4.22 0.02 5.94
C ILE A 251 3.04 -0.47 6.76
N LYS A 252 1.83 -0.20 6.27
CA LYS A 252 0.58 -0.62 6.88
C LYS A 252 -0.20 -1.51 5.91
N ILE A 253 -0.38 -2.77 6.26
CA ILE A 253 -1.04 -3.78 5.42
C ILE A 253 -2.34 -4.23 6.11
N PRO A 254 -3.50 -4.23 5.42
CA PRO A 254 -4.72 -4.79 5.98
C PRO A 254 -4.58 -6.29 6.31
N LEU A 255 -5.14 -6.73 7.44
CA LEU A 255 -5.07 -8.14 7.85
C LEU A 255 -5.82 -9.09 6.89
N THR A 256 -6.81 -8.55 6.16
CA THR A 256 -7.62 -9.30 5.20
C THR A 256 -7.22 -8.96 3.78
N LEU A 257 -6.67 -9.93 3.05
CA LEU A 257 -6.58 -9.86 1.59
C LEU A 257 -7.61 -10.79 0.97
N ALA A 258 -8.50 -10.21 0.18
CA ALA A 258 -9.35 -10.88 -0.82
C ALA A 258 -10.39 -9.93 -1.42
N ILE A 259 -10.66 -8.77 -0.79
CA ILE A 259 -11.74 -7.88 -1.22
C ILE A 259 -11.26 -6.44 -1.21
N VAL A 260 -10.78 -5.97 -2.36
CA VAL A 260 -10.64 -4.53 -2.60
C VAL A 260 -12.05 -4.01 -2.87
N SER A 261 -12.61 -3.23 -1.95
CA SER A 261 -13.85 -2.49 -2.23
C SER A 261 -13.59 -1.56 -3.40
N ALA A 262 -14.39 -1.66 -4.45
CA ALA A 262 -14.27 -0.83 -5.64
C ALA A 262 -15.62 -0.21 -6.00
N LEU A 263 -15.57 1.04 -6.44
CA LEU A 263 -16.68 1.70 -7.09
C LEU A 263 -16.75 1.21 -8.54
N ILE A 264 -17.87 0.59 -8.90
CA ILE A 264 -18.13 0.24 -10.30
C ILE A 264 -18.69 1.47 -11.01
N VAL A 265 -18.00 1.87 -12.08
CA VAL A 265 -18.41 2.95 -12.99
C VAL A 265 -18.54 2.41 -14.40
N GLU A 266 -19.32 3.08 -15.24
CA GLU A 266 -19.52 2.69 -16.63
C GLU A 266 -19.01 3.79 -17.57
N ALA A 267 -18.31 3.41 -18.63
CA ALA A 267 -17.90 4.32 -19.69
C ALA A 267 -17.92 3.62 -21.05
N GLY A 268 -18.69 4.15 -22.00
CA GLY A 268 -18.79 3.56 -23.34
C GLY A 268 -19.45 2.17 -23.37
N GLY A 269 -20.29 1.84 -22.37
CA GLY A 269 -20.90 0.51 -22.22
C GLY A 269 -20.04 -0.50 -21.48
N ASP A 270 -18.76 -0.20 -21.24
CA ASP A 270 -17.86 -1.03 -20.44
C ASP A 270 -17.89 -0.66 -18.97
N ARG A 271 -17.80 -1.67 -18.10
CA ARG A 271 -17.72 -1.50 -16.64
C ARG A 271 -16.27 -1.46 -16.19
N PHE A 272 -15.94 -0.45 -15.40
CA PHE A 272 -14.64 -0.26 -14.77
C PHE A 272 -14.77 -0.31 -13.25
N ALA A 273 -13.77 -0.84 -12.57
CA ALA A 273 -13.70 -0.86 -11.11
C ALA A 273 -12.62 0.13 -10.64
N ILE A 274 -13.03 1.16 -9.89
CA ILE A 274 -12.11 2.11 -9.26
C ILE A 274 -11.95 1.70 -7.80
N PRO A 275 -10.75 1.40 -7.30
CA PRO A 275 -10.53 1.10 -5.88
C PRO A 275 -11.13 2.21 -5.01
N GLN A 276 -11.97 1.85 -4.03
CA GLN A 276 -12.65 2.81 -3.17
C GLN A 276 -11.65 3.65 -2.37
N LEU A 277 -10.48 3.09 -2.06
CA LEU A 277 -9.36 3.80 -1.41
C LEU A 277 -8.85 4.99 -2.24
N SER A 278 -8.99 4.93 -3.56
CA SER A 278 -8.60 6.02 -4.48
C SER A 278 -9.71 7.06 -4.67
N VAL A 279 -10.92 6.83 -4.13
CA VAL A 279 -12.06 7.74 -4.26
C VAL A 279 -12.10 8.68 -3.06
N VAL A 280 -11.76 9.95 -3.28
CA VAL A 280 -11.78 10.98 -2.22
C VAL A 280 -13.21 11.29 -1.77
N GLU A 281 -14.12 11.53 -2.72
CA GLU A 281 -15.53 11.78 -2.44
C GLU A 281 -16.40 11.49 -3.67
N LEU A 282 -17.65 11.08 -3.43
CA LEU A 282 -18.67 10.89 -4.46
C LEU A 282 -19.62 12.09 -4.46
N VAL A 283 -19.63 12.85 -5.55
CA VAL A 283 -20.50 14.02 -5.70
C VAL A 283 -21.55 13.77 -6.76
N ARG A 284 -22.81 13.89 -6.37
CA ARG A 284 -23.94 13.72 -7.28
C ARG A 284 -24.31 15.05 -7.92
N ALA A 285 -23.93 15.22 -9.18
CA ALA A 285 -24.40 16.33 -9.99
C ALA A 285 -25.80 16.00 -10.52
N ARG A 286 -26.79 16.84 -10.18
CA ARG A 286 -28.13 16.82 -10.79
C ARG A 286 -28.47 18.25 -11.22
N ALA A 287 -29.33 18.39 -12.23
CA ALA A 287 -29.79 19.70 -12.70
C ALA A 287 -30.35 20.59 -11.56
N ASN A 288 -30.94 19.95 -10.54
CA ASN A 288 -31.56 20.58 -9.37
C ASN A 288 -30.81 20.32 -8.04
N SER A 289 -29.52 19.95 -8.05
CA SER A 289 -28.71 19.85 -6.82
C SER A 289 -27.80 21.06 -6.61
N GLU A 290 -27.29 21.22 -5.38
CA GLU A 290 -26.29 22.25 -5.04
C GLU A 290 -24.98 22.11 -5.83
N HIS A 291 -24.71 20.92 -6.38
CA HIS A 291 -23.51 20.60 -7.14
C HIS A 291 -23.80 20.65 -8.64
N ARG A 292 -23.79 21.87 -9.19
CA ARG A 292 -24.05 22.11 -10.62
C ARG A 292 -22.76 22.05 -11.43
N ILE A 293 -22.85 21.46 -12.61
CA ILE A 293 -21.78 21.49 -13.60
C ILE A 293 -21.90 22.82 -14.35
N GLU A 294 -20.86 23.63 -14.25
CA GLU A 294 -20.71 24.89 -14.98
C GLU A 294 -19.78 24.65 -16.18
N ARG A 295 -19.89 25.48 -17.22
CA ARG A 295 -18.88 25.53 -18.30
C ARG A 295 -18.13 26.84 -18.21
N ILE A 296 -16.80 26.76 -18.11
CA ILE A 296 -15.92 27.91 -18.21
C ILE A 296 -15.10 27.72 -19.48
N LYS A 297 -15.38 28.54 -20.50
CA LYS A 297 -14.91 28.35 -21.88
C LYS A 297 -15.31 26.94 -22.36
N ASP A 298 -14.34 26.11 -22.77
CA ASP A 298 -14.56 24.75 -23.29
C ASP A 298 -14.45 23.65 -22.22
N THR A 299 -14.15 24.00 -20.96
CA THR A 299 -13.98 23.02 -19.88
C THR A 299 -15.22 22.95 -19.00
N ALA A 300 -15.79 21.75 -18.88
CA ALA A 300 -16.81 21.48 -17.88
C ALA A 300 -16.15 21.46 -16.49
N VAL A 301 -16.70 22.20 -15.54
CA VAL A 301 -16.17 22.32 -14.18
C VAL A 301 -17.29 22.11 -13.17
N LEU A 302 -16.96 21.48 -12.04
CA LEU A 302 -17.87 21.32 -10.91
C LEU A 302 -17.41 22.24 -9.78
N ARG A 303 -18.33 23.05 -9.25
CA ARG A 303 -18.05 23.86 -8.07
C ARG A 303 -18.33 23.06 -6.81
N LEU A 304 -17.28 22.81 -6.02
CA LEU A 304 -17.36 22.05 -4.78
C LEU A 304 -16.67 22.80 -3.65
N ARG A 305 -17.44 23.22 -2.62
CA ARG A 305 -16.95 24.02 -1.48
C ARG A 305 -16.10 25.23 -1.92
N ASN A 306 -16.62 26.01 -2.87
CA ASN A 306 -15.96 27.17 -3.50
C ASN A 306 -14.66 26.88 -4.28
N LYS A 307 -14.30 25.61 -4.52
CA LYS A 307 -13.25 25.24 -5.49
C LYS A 307 -13.87 24.80 -6.80
N LEU A 308 -13.31 25.26 -7.92
CA LEU A 308 -13.68 24.81 -9.25
C LEU A 308 -12.83 23.60 -9.62
N LEU A 309 -13.46 22.45 -9.79
CA LEU A 309 -12.82 21.19 -10.16
C LEU A 309 -13.09 20.91 -11.65
N PRO A 310 -12.06 20.78 -12.50
CA PRO A 310 -12.27 20.43 -13.89
C PRO A 310 -12.79 18.99 -14.00
N LEU A 311 -13.81 18.80 -14.83
CA LEU A 311 -14.39 17.50 -15.12
C LEU A 311 -13.74 16.90 -16.36
N MET A 312 -13.29 15.66 -16.22
CA MET A 312 -12.82 14.85 -17.35
C MET A 312 -13.81 13.72 -17.59
N HIS A 313 -14.19 13.52 -18.86
CA HIS A 313 -15.00 12.36 -19.24
C HIS A 313 -14.11 11.12 -19.28
N LEU A 314 -14.44 10.12 -18.46
CA LEU A 314 -13.68 8.87 -18.35
C LEU A 314 -13.46 8.20 -19.72
N LYS A 315 -14.49 8.21 -20.57
CA LYS A 315 -14.44 7.74 -21.96
C LYS A 315 -13.35 8.41 -22.81
N LYS A 316 -13.25 9.74 -22.74
CA LYS A 316 -12.22 10.51 -23.46
C LYS A 316 -10.82 10.21 -22.90
N LEU A 317 -10.71 10.08 -21.59
CA LEU A 317 -9.45 9.79 -20.91
C LEU A 317 -8.90 8.40 -21.32
N LEU A 318 -9.78 7.41 -21.37
CA LEU A 318 -9.45 6.03 -21.76
C LEU A 318 -9.35 5.83 -23.27
N LYS A 319 -9.57 6.88 -24.08
CA LYS A 319 -9.59 6.82 -25.55
C LYS A 319 -10.49 5.70 -26.07
N ILE A 320 -11.62 5.49 -25.41
CA ILE A 320 -12.64 4.54 -25.86
C ILE A 320 -13.34 5.22 -27.03
N ASP A 321 -12.97 4.77 -28.23
CA ASP A 321 -13.39 5.33 -29.50
C ASP A 321 -14.89 5.12 -29.71
N ASP A 322 -15.55 6.11 -30.28
CA ASP A 322 -16.99 6.08 -30.46
C ASP A 322 -17.30 6.30 -31.93
N GLY A 323 -17.67 5.22 -32.60
CA GLY A 323 -18.29 5.29 -33.93
C GLY A 323 -19.70 5.92 -33.92
N SER A 324 -20.12 6.58 -32.84
CA SER A 324 -21.45 7.17 -32.73
C SER A 324 -21.45 8.47 -31.91
N SER A 325 -21.48 9.60 -32.61
CA SER A 325 -21.87 10.89 -32.04
C SER A 325 -23.30 10.79 -31.48
N THR A 326 -23.44 10.81 -30.16
CA THR A 326 -24.71 11.15 -29.50
C THR A 326 -24.58 12.52 -28.87
N ASP A 327 -25.37 13.44 -29.42
CA ASP A 327 -25.54 14.83 -29.01
C ASP A 327 -25.89 14.92 -27.51
N PRO A 328 -25.36 15.91 -26.76
CA PRO A 328 -25.55 16.04 -25.33
C PRO A 328 -26.91 16.63 -24.90
N GLU A 329 -27.95 16.59 -25.74
CA GLU A 329 -29.21 17.30 -25.46
C GLU A 329 -30.33 16.47 -24.82
N ASN A 330 -30.26 15.15 -24.75
CA ASN A 330 -31.33 14.38 -24.11
C ASN A 330 -30.83 13.59 -22.92
N GLY A 331 -31.33 14.00 -21.74
CA GLY A 331 -31.00 13.42 -20.46
C GLY A 331 -31.29 11.92 -20.41
N SER A 332 -30.23 11.15 -20.20
CA SER A 332 -30.32 9.84 -19.61
C SER A 332 -28.96 9.44 -19.05
N SER A 333 -28.97 9.11 -17.76
CA SER A 333 -27.90 8.45 -17.00
C SER A 333 -26.64 9.28 -16.72
N TRP A 334 -26.69 10.01 -15.61
CA TRP A 334 -25.53 10.39 -14.80
C TRP A 334 -25.58 9.65 -13.46
#